data_AF-A0A1E1GJE2-F1
#
_entry.id   AF-A0A1E1GJE2-F1
#
_cell.length_a   1.000
_cell.length_b   1.000
_cell.length_c   1.000
_cell.angle_alpha   90.00
_cell.angle_beta   90.00
_cell.angle_gamma   90.00
#
_symmetry.space_group_name_H-M   'P 1'
#
loop_
_entity.id
_entity.type
_entity.pdbx_description
1 polymer ?
#
loop_
_entity_poly.entity_id
_entity_poly.type
_entity_poly.pdbx_seq_one_letter_code
_entity_poly.pdbx_strand_id
1 'polypeptide(L)'
;SILFLLFTRFSTLSSMSFRLIDARSILTVLFIALAEESVYRGLLNPLSLVFTKNKQYTAIVISSVGFALAHLVNIVNSPWSIVMLQMLIVFASGLLWGALYLKTNNLSLTIMLHFLDDLPLFLMKETSELVTPTRPQLISAIMAYLIVVGIIGIITFLQVEGLHLWKLKK
;
A
#
# COMPACT_ATOMS: atom_id res chain seq x y z
N SER A 1 4.74 -1.05 -12.65
CA SER A 1 3.97 -0.99 -11.39
C SER A 1 3.10 -2.22 -11.24
N ILE A 2 2.14 -2.46 -12.15
CA ILE A 2 1.18 -3.60 -12.04
C ILE A 2 1.87 -4.98 -12.06
N LEU A 3 2.81 -5.23 -12.99
CA LEU A 3 3.54 -6.51 -13.03
C LEU A 3 4.41 -6.73 -11.77
N PHE A 4 5.03 -5.67 -11.26
CA PHE A 4 5.80 -5.72 -10.02
C PHE A 4 4.90 -6.07 -8.82
N LEU A 5 3.72 -5.43 -8.75
CA LEU A 5 2.71 -5.72 -7.73
C LEU A 5 2.26 -7.18 -7.78
N LEU A 6 1.87 -7.67 -8.96
CA LEU A 6 1.46 -9.07 -9.14
C LEU A 6 2.57 -10.06 -8.74
N PHE A 7 3.82 -9.76 -9.08
CA PHE A 7 4.95 -10.60 -8.69
C PHE A 7 5.19 -10.62 -7.18
N THR A 8 5.16 -9.45 -6.52
CA THR A 8 5.36 -9.36 -5.06
C THR A 8 4.26 -10.01 -4.24
N ARG A 9 3.07 -10.22 -4.83
CA ARG A 9 1.87 -10.71 -4.14
C ARG A 9 1.41 -12.10 -4.58
N PHE A 10 2.11 -12.70 -5.55
CA PHE A 10 1.77 -14.02 -6.09
C PHE A 10 1.74 -15.12 -5.02
N SER A 11 2.64 -15.08 -4.03
CA SER A 11 2.67 -16.03 -2.92
C SER A 11 1.46 -15.91 -1.99
N THR A 12 1.00 -14.68 -1.73
CA THR A 12 -0.15 -14.43 -0.87
C THR A 12 -1.47 -14.79 -1.56
N LEU A 13 -1.59 -14.47 -2.86
CA LEU A 13 -2.74 -14.86 -3.68
C LEU A 13 -2.86 -16.39 -3.82
N SER A 14 -1.74 -17.09 -3.97
CA SER A 14 -1.73 -18.56 -4.14
C SER A 14 -2.00 -19.35 -2.85
N SER A 15 -1.94 -18.71 -1.67
CA SER A 15 -2.21 -19.34 -0.37
C SER A 15 -3.64 -19.11 0.16
N MET A 16 -4.50 -18.43 -0.61
CA MET A 16 -5.87 -18.11 -0.23
C MET A 16 -6.76 -19.37 -0.18
N SER A 17 -7.50 -19.53 0.92
CA SER A 17 -8.56 -20.54 0.99
C SER A 17 -9.90 -19.96 0.55
N PHE A 18 -10.33 -20.27 -0.68
CA PHE A 18 -11.62 -19.82 -1.22
C PHE A 18 -12.83 -20.27 -0.39
N ARG A 19 -12.67 -21.24 0.53
CA ARG A 19 -13.71 -21.71 1.44
C ARG A 19 -14.06 -20.72 2.56
N LEU A 20 -13.19 -19.73 2.81
CA LEU A 20 -13.38 -18.71 3.85
C LEU A 20 -14.01 -17.41 3.30
N ILE A 21 -14.37 -17.40 2.01
CA ILE A 21 -14.97 -16.24 1.37
C ILE A 21 -16.44 -16.14 1.81
N ASP A 22 -16.72 -15.17 2.68
CA ASP A 22 -18.07 -14.71 3.00
C ASP A 22 -18.30 -13.28 2.46
N ALA A 23 -19.56 -12.98 2.12
CA ALA A 23 -19.99 -11.70 1.58
C ALA A 23 -19.66 -10.53 2.54
N ARG A 24 -19.70 -10.76 3.86
CA ARG A 24 -19.34 -9.76 4.86
C ARG A 24 -17.87 -9.36 4.77
N SER A 25 -16.98 -10.33 4.64
CA SER A 25 -15.53 -10.08 4.51
C SER A 25 -15.23 -9.33 3.22
N ILE A 26 -15.82 -9.75 2.09
CA ILE A 26 -15.67 -9.04 0.81
C ILE A 26 -16.12 -7.58 0.95
N LEU A 27 -17.31 -7.36 1.49
CA LEU A 27 -17.88 -6.01 1.60
C LEU A 27 -17.05 -5.13 2.55
N THR A 28 -16.53 -5.71 3.62
CA THR A 28 -15.66 -5.01 4.58
C THR A 28 -14.38 -4.55 3.90
N VAL A 29 -13.64 -5.46 3.23
CA VAL A 29 -12.39 -5.11 2.54
C VAL A 29 -12.64 -4.11 1.42
N LEU A 30 -13.76 -4.25 0.69
CA LEU A 30 -14.13 -3.30 -0.36
C LEU A 30 -14.37 -1.90 0.22
N PHE A 31 -15.10 -1.78 1.33
CA PHE A 31 -15.33 -0.48 1.96
C PHE A 31 -14.07 0.14 2.56
N ILE A 32 -13.16 -0.68 3.10
CA ILE A 32 -11.84 -0.22 3.55
C ILE A 32 -11.07 0.37 2.36
N ALA A 33 -10.91 -0.40 1.28
CA ALA A 33 -10.21 0.05 0.08
C ALA A 33 -10.85 1.32 -0.52
N LEU A 34 -12.20 1.39 -0.54
CA LEU A 34 -12.92 2.58 -0.98
C LEU A 34 -12.58 3.80 -0.12
N ALA A 35 -12.67 3.68 1.20
CA ALA A 35 -12.44 4.78 2.13
C ALA A 35 -10.99 5.26 2.04
N GLU A 36 -10.03 4.34 2.11
CA GLU A 36 -8.61 4.65 2.11
C GLU A 36 -8.15 5.27 0.79
N GLU A 37 -8.52 4.68 -0.36
CA GLU A 37 -8.12 5.26 -1.65
C GLU A 37 -8.81 6.59 -1.91
N SER A 38 -10.07 6.77 -1.50
CA SER A 38 -10.77 8.05 -1.66
C SER A 38 -10.07 9.16 -0.88
N VAL A 39 -9.67 8.91 0.36
CA VAL A 39 -8.99 9.90 1.20
C VAL A 39 -7.57 10.17 0.69
N TYR A 40 -6.77 9.13 0.47
CA TYR A 40 -5.33 9.32 0.22
C TYR A 40 -5.02 9.61 -1.25
N ARG A 41 -5.69 8.93 -2.18
CA ARG A 41 -5.44 9.10 -3.63
C ARG A 41 -6.45 10.05 -4.26
N GLY A 42 -7.71 9.98 -3.86
CA GLY A 42 -8.76 10.87 -4.37
C GLY A 42 -8.69 12.31 -3.85
N LEU A 43 -8.24 12.52 -2.60
CA LEU A 43 -8.20 13.84 -1.97
C LEU A 43 -6.78 14.32 -1.64
N LEU A 44 -6.06 13.62 -0.76
CA LEU A 44 -4.80 14.10 -0.21
C LEU A 44 -3.70 14.22 -1.28
N ASN A 45 -3.62 13.28 -2.22
CA ASN A 45 -2.60 13.31 -3.27
C ASN A 45 -2.82 14.49 -4.26
N PRO A 46 -4.02 14.74 -4.82
CA PRO A 46 -4.31 15.96 -5.58
C PRO A 46 -4.05 17.26 -4.82
N LEU A 47 -4.46 17.34 -3.55
CA LEU A 47 -4.15 18.52 -2.71
C LEU A 47 -2.64 18.71 -2.57
N SER A 48 -1.91 17.61 -2.32
CA SER A 48 -0.46 17.64 -2.19
C SER A 48 0.21 18.10 -3.49
N LEU A 49 -0.32 17.75 -4.68
CA LEU A 49 0.17 18.26 -5.96
C LEU A 49 0.04 19.79 -6.05
N VAL A 50 -1.10 20.34 -5.63
CA VAL A 50 -1.32 21.80 -5.61
C VAL A 50 -0.31 22.47 -4.67
N PHE A 51 -0.17 21.99 -3.43
CA PHE A 51 0.75 22.56 -2.44
C PHE A 51 2.22 22.46 -2.86
N THR A 52 2.60 21.38 -3.52
CA THR A 52 3.99 21.12 -3.93
C THR A 52 4.33 21.72 -5.30
N LYS A 53 3.43 22.49 -5.92
CA LYS A 53 3.60 23.07 -7.26
C LYS A 53 3.87 21.98 -8.33
N ASN A 54 3.05 20.94 -8.33
CA ASN A 54 3.10 19.78 -9.24
C ASN A 54 4.36 18.90 -9.13
N LYS A 55 5.07 18.90 -8.00
CA LYS A 55 6.14 17.91 -7.74
C LYS A 55 5.51 16.56 -7.42
N GLN A 56 5.37 15.71 -8.44
CA GLN A 56 4.59 14.48 -8.39
C GLN A 56 5.11 13.51 -7.35
N TYR A 57 6.43 13.28 -7.32
CA TYR A 57 7.02 12.38 -6.33
C TYR A 57 6.78 12.86 -4.89
N THR A 58 6.95 14.17 -4.64
CA THR A 58 6.72 14.75 -3.32
C THR A 58 5.26 14.63 -2.89
N ALA A 59 4.31 14.87 -3.79
CA ALA A 59 2.89 14.73 -3.50
C ALA A 59 2.52 13.29 -3.10
N ILE A 60 3.07 12.30 -3.83
CA ILE A 60 2.90 10.88 -3.49
C ILE A 60 3.47 10.58 -2.10
N VAL A 61 4.69 11.04 -1.80
CA VAL A 61 5.31 10.82 -0.47
C VAL A 61 4.43 11.39 0.64
N ILE A 62 3.89 12.60 0.49
CA ILE A 62 3.00 13.21 1.50
C ILE A 62 1.75 12.36 1.71
N SER A 63 1.11 11.92 0.62
CA SER A 63 -0.06 11.06 0.68
C SER A 63 0.24 9.71 1.37
N SER A 64 1.36 9.07 1.02
CA SER A 64 1.79 7.79 1.60
C SER A 64 2.16 7.90 3.08
N VAL A 65 2.77 9.00 3.51
CA VAL A 65 3.02 9.26 4.94
C VAL A 65 1.68 9.36 5.67
N GLY A 66 0.73 10.14 5.15
CA GLY A 66 -0.60 10.25 5.74
C GLY A 66 -1.32 8.90 5.86
N PHE A 67 -1.19 8.05 4.83
CA PHE A 67 -1.75 6.70 4.81
C PHE A 67 -1.12 5.79 5.88
N ALA A 68 0.21 5.81 5.98
CA ALA A 68 0.90 5.02 7.00
C ALA A 68 0.59 5.49 8.43
N LEU A 69 0.44 6.80 8.65
CA LEU A 69 0.11 7.34 9.96
C LEU A 69 -1.31 6.95 10.42
N ALA A 70 -2.27 6.80 9.52
CA ALA A 70 -3.61 6.34 9.92
C ALA A 70 -3.61 4.93 10.51
N HIS A 71 -2.62 4.10 10.15
CA HIS A 71 -2.48 2.76 10.71
C HIS A 71 -1.96 2.74 12.15
N LEU A 72 -1.52 3.87 12.72
CA LEU A 72 -1.18 3.96 14.14
C LEU A 72 -2.35 3.61 15.06
N VAL A 73 -3.60 3.74 14.59
CA VAL A 73 -4.79 3.33 15.34
C VAL A 73 -4.74 1.84 15.74
N ASN A 74 -4.02 1.01 14.99
CA ASN A 74 -3.91 -0.42 15.25
C ASN A 74 -3.12 -0.74 16.53
N ILE A 75 -2.42 0.22 17.14
CA ILE A 75 -1.75 0.06 18.44
C ILE A 75 -2.76 -0.34 19.54
N VAL A 76 -4.03 0.02 19.38
CA VAL A 76 -5.11 -0.36 20.30
C VAL A 76 -5.24 -1.89 20.40
N ASN A 77 -4.99 -2.63 19.32
CA ASN A 77 -5.20 -4.08 19.25
C ASN A 77 -3.92 -4.87 18.93
N SER A 78 -2.77 -4.20 18.78
CA SER A 78 -1.53 -4.85 18.33
C SER A 78 -0.28 -4.25 18.97
N PRO A 79 0.76 -5.06 19.25
CA PRO A 79 2.01 -4.57 19.80
C PRO A 79 2.66 -3.51 18.90
N TRP A 80 3.29 -2.51 19.51
CA TRP A 80 4.00 -1.44 18.79
C TRP A 80 4.95 -1.96 17.71
N SER A 81 5.70 -3.04 18.00
CA SER A 81 6.63 -3.65 17.04
C SER A 81 5.94 -4.14 15.76
N ILE A 82 4.71 -4.65 15.87
CA ILE A 82 3.92 -5.11 14.73
C ILE A 82 3.39 -3.92 13.94
N VAL A 83 2.83 -2.91 14.63
CA VAL A 83 2.29 -1.72 13.97
C VAL A 83 3.38 -0.92 13.26
N MET A 84 4.57 -0.81 13.85
CA MET A 84 5.72 -0.17 13.21
C MET A 84 6.14 -0.90 11.92
N LEU A 85 6.18 -2.24 11.94
CA LEU A 85 6.45 -3.02 10.72
C LEU A 85 5.34 -2.85 9.68
N GLN A 86 4.07 -2.83 10.10
CA GLN A 86 2.93 -2.55 9.26
C GLN A 86 3.08 -1.18 8.58
N MET A 87 3.40 -0.13 9.35
CA MET A 87 3.60 1.23 8.85
C MET A 87 4.63 1.32 7.71
N LEU A 88 5.75 0.60 7.82
CA LEU A 88 6.77 0.57 6.76
C LEU A 88 6.22 -0.01 5.45
N ILE A 89 5.45 -1.11 5.55
CA ILE A 89 4.87 -1.76 4.37
C ILE A 89 3.73 -0.95 3.78
N VAL A 90 2.80 -0.41 4.60
CA VAL A 90 1.72 0.41 4.07
C VAL A 90 2.22 1.73 3.49
N PHE A 91 3.32 2.29 4.02
CA PHE A 91 4.00 3.42 3.39
C PHE A 91 4.52 3.04 2.00
N ALA A 92 5.21 1.91 1.88
CA ALA A 92 5.71 1.43 0.60
C ALA A 92 4.56 1.17 -0.40
N SER A 93 3.49 0.48 0.02
CA SER A 93 2.29 0.28 -0.78
C SER A 93 1.67 1.61 -1.21
N GLY A 94 1.57 2.57 -0.29
CA GLY A 94 1.09 3.92 -0.58
C GLY A 94 1.86 4.59 -1.73
N LEU A 95 3.19 4.47 -1.75
CA LEU A 95 4.02 5.00 -2.85
C LEU A 95 3.64 4.36 -4.19
N LEU A 96 3.49 3.02 -4.24
CA LEU A 96 3.10 2.29 -5.45
C LEU A 96 1.71 2.71 -5.95
N TRP A 97 0.74 2.79 -5.05
CA TRP A 97 -0.64 3.16 -5.36
C TRP A 97 -0.77 4.63 -5.77
N GLY A 98 -0.03 5.53 -5.12
CA GLY A 98 0.06 6.94 -5.51
C GLY A 98 0.62 7.11 -6.92
N ALA A 99 1.71 6.39 -7.24
CA ALA A 99 2.28 6.38 -8.59
C ALA A 99 1.33 5.79 -9.63
N LEU A 100 0.63 4.69 -9.30
CA LEU A 100 -0.38 4.10 -10.17
C LEU A 100 -1.49 5.11 -10.48
N TYR A 101 -2.07 5.72 -9.45
CA TYR A 101 -3.16 6.68 -9.60
C TYR A 101 -2.75 7.89 -10.44
N LEU A 102 -1.57 8.48 -10.21
CA LEU A 102 -1.11 9.61 -11.03
C LEU A 102 -0.91 9.24 -12.50
N LYS A 103 -0.49 8.00 -12.79
CA LYS A 103 -0.26 7.54 -14.16
C LYS A 103 -1.54 7.19 -14.91
N THR A 104 -2.50 6.58 -14.22
CA THR A 104 -3.73 6.09 -14.85
C THR A 104 -4.86 7.10 -14.77
N ASN A 105 -4.78 8.06 -13.85
CA ASN A 105 -5.87 8.95 -13.47
C ASN A 105 -7.19 8.19 -13.20
N ASN A 106 -7.08 6.97 -12.67
CA ASN A 106 -8.20 6.05 -12.49
C ASN A 106 -8.26 5.57 -11.04
N LEU A 107 -9.11 6.23 -10.25
CA LEU A 107 -9.28 5.90 -8.83
C LEU A 107 -9.90 4.51 -8.64
N SER A 108 -10.87 4.13 -9.49
CA SER A 108 -11.53 2.83 -9.42
C SER A 108 -10.57 1.66 -9.63
N LEU A 109 -9.58 1.82 -10.52
CA LEU A 109 -8.52 0.83 -10.72
C LEU A 109 -7.65 0.70 -9.46
N THR A 110 -7.28 1.81 -8.83
CA THR A 110 -6.48 1.80 -7.60
C THR A 110 -7.26 1.13 -6.46
N ILE A 111 -8.55 1.46 -6.29
CA ILE A 111 -9.45 0.81 -5.32
C ILE A 111 -9.51 -0.69 -5.56
N MET A 112 -9.73 -1.13 -6.80
CA MET A 112 -9.85 -2.56 -7.12
C MET A 112 -8.55 -3.30 -6.81
N LEU A 113 -7.40 -2.74 -7.16
CA LEU A 113 -6.11 -3.38 -6.90
C LEU A 113 -5.75 -3.39 -5.41
N HIS A 114 -6.11 -2.35 -4.66
CA HIS A 114 -5.94 -2.33 -3.22
C HIS A 114 -6.85 -3.36 -2.53
N PHE A 115 -8.13 -3.42 -2.92
CA PHE A 115 -9.05 -4.47 -2.46
C PHE A 115 -8.46 -5.87 -2.67
N LEU A 116 -7.92 -6.15 -3.85
CA LEU A 116 -7.29 -7.44 -4.15
C LEU A 116 -6.00 -7.69 -3.35
N ASP A 117 -5.28 -6.64 -2.96
CA ASP A 117 -4.07 -6.74 -2.13
C ASP A 117 -4.41 -7.13 -0.68
N ASP A 118 -5.50 -6.58 -0.16
CA ASP A 118 -5.94 -6.79 1.23
C ASP A 118 -6.77 -8.06 1.40
N LEU A 119 -7.47 -8.50 0.35
CA LEU A 119 -8.39 -9.64 0.41
C LEU A 119 -7.74 -10.91 1.01
N PRO A 120 -6.49 -11.31 0.67
CA PRO A 120 -5.83 -12.45 1.30
C PRO A 120 -5.69 -12.34 2.82
N LEU A 121 -5.43 -11.14 3.37
CA LEU A 121 -5.25 -10.94 4.81
C LEU A 121 -6.51 -11.27 5.60
N PHE A 122 -7.68 -11.02 5.03
CA PHE A 122 -8.98 -11.30 5.63
C PHE A 122 -9.48 -12.73 5.36
N LEU A 123 -8.80 -13.48 4.48
CA LEU A 123 -9.16 -14.85 4.08
C LEU A 123 -8.13 -15.89 4.52
N MET A 124 -7.07 -15.47 5.21
CA MET A 124 -6.14 -16.36 5.88
C MET A 124 -6.80 -16.89 7.16
N LYS A 125 -6.75 -18.22 7.34
CA LYS A 125 -7.30 -18.91 8.51
C LYS A 125 -6.68 -18.33 9.78
N GLU A 126 -7.50 -17.94 10.75
CA GLU A 126 -7.06 -17.59 12.11
C GLU A 126 -6.38 -18.83 12.74
N THR A 127 -5.09 -19.02 12.48
CA THR A 127 -4.31 -20.13 13.08
C THR A 127 -3.00 -19.68 13.70
N SER A 128 -2.65 -18.40 13.60
CA SER A 128 -1.47 -17.85 14.27
C SER A 128 -1.93 -16.80 15.27
N GLU A 129 -1.81 -17.11 16.56
CA GLU A 129 -1.64 -16.06 17.56
C GLU A 129 -0.59 -15.07 17.04
N LEU A 130 -0.82 -13.78 17.25
CA LEU A 130 0.15 -12.74 16.88
C LEU A 130 1.44 -12.95 17.70
N VAL A 131 2.36 -13.75 17.17
CA VAL A 131 3.66 -13.98 17.78
C VAL A 131 4.47 -12.70 17.65
N THR A 132 4.72 -12.06 18.79
CA THR A 132 5.57 -10.87 18.81
C THR A 132 6.99 -11.29 18.42
N PRO A 133 7.61 -10.66 17.40
CA PRO A 133 8.93 -11.06 16.92
C PRO A 133 9.97 -10.86 18.02
N THR A 134 10.92 -11.79 18.12
CA THR A 134 12.13 -11.60 18.93
C THR A 134 12.94 -10.41 18.42
N ARG A 135 13.80 -9.81 19.27
CA ARG A 135 14.63 -8.66 18.85
C ARG A 135 15.43 -8.91 17.57
N PRO A 136 16.11 -10.06 17.37
CA PRO A 136 16.82 -10.32 16.11
C PRO A 136 15.89 -10.40 14.90
N GLN A 137 14.71 -11.01 15.05
CA GLN A 137 13.69 -11.08 13.99
C GLN A 137 13.11 -9.71 13.67
N LEU A 138 12.91 -8.86 14.67
CA LEU A 138 12.44 -7.49 14.47
C LEU A 138 13.48 -6.67 13.70
N ILE A 139 14.76 -6.75 14.08
CA ILE A 139 15.84 -6.04 13.38
C ILE A 139 15.92 -6.50 11.92
N SER A 140 15.91 -7.81 11.66
CA SER A 140 15.97 -8.32 10.29
C SER A 140 14.76 -7.90 9.46
N ALA A 141 13.55 -7.90 10.05
CA ALA A 141 12.33 -7.44 9.39
C ALA A 141 12.39 -5.94 9.06
N ILE A 142 12.84 -5.09 9.99
CA ILE A 142 13.03 -3.65 9.74
C ILE A 142 13.99 -3.45 8.57
N MET A 143 15.16 -4.10 8.59
CA MET A 143 16.15 -3.95 7.53
C MET A 143 15.60 -4.37 6.17
N ALA A 144 14.89 -5.51 6.11
CA ALA A 144 14.26 -5.98 4.88
C ALA A 144 13.21 -4.97 4.38
N TYR A 145 12.37 -4.44 5.28
CA TYR A 145 11.31 -3.50 4.90
C TYR A 145 11.86 -2.14 4.48
N LEU A 146 12.95 -1.66 5.09
CA LEU A 146 13.63 -0.44 4.63
C LEU A 146 14.23 -0.60 3.24
N ILE A 147 14.78 -1.78 2.91
CA ILE A 147 15.24 -2.09 1.55
C ILE A 147 14.06 -2.06 0.57
N VAL A 148 12.93 -2.68 0.92
CA VAL A 148 11.71 -2.68 0.10
C VAL A 148 11.18 -1.27 -0.11
N VAL A 149 11.10 -0.45 0.94
CA VAL A 149 10.71 0.97 0.87
C VAL A 149 11.65 1.74 -0.06
N GLY A 150 12.97 1.53 0.05
CA GLY A 150 13.96 2.16 -0.80
C GLY A 150 13.80 1.81 -2.28
N ILE A 151 13.66 0.52 -2.59
CA ILE A 151 13.43 0.03 -3.96
C ILE A 151 12.13 0.62 -4.53
N ILE A 152 11.04 0.56 -3.77
CA ILE A 152 9.75 1.10 -4.20
C ILE A 152 9.80 2.62 -4.36
N GLY A 153 10.50 3.33 -3.48
CA GLY A 153 10.72 4.77 -3.60
C GLY A 153 11.43 5.13 -4.90
N ILE A 154 12.52 4.41 -5.22
CA ILE A 154 13.24 4.59 -6.50
C ILE A 154 12.33 4.29 -7.68
N ILE A 155 11.62 3.17 -7.67
CA ILE A 155 10.68 2.78 -8.73
C ILE A 155 9.61 3.87 -8.92
N THR A 156 9.06 4.38 -7.82
CA THR A 156 8.03 5.43 -7.83
C THR A 156 8.57 6.72 -8.41
N PHE A 157 9.76 7.15 -7.97
CA PHE A 157 10.45 8.33 -8.49
C PHE A 157 10.70 8.20 -10.01
N LEU A 158 11.28 7.09 -10.45
CA LEU A 158 11.55 6.85 -11.87
C LEU A 158 10.25 6.80 -12.69
N GLN A 159 9.16 6.32 -12.10
CA GLN A 159 7.88 6.26 -12.77
C GLN A 159 7.29 7.64 -13.01
N VAL A 160 7.35 8.56 -12.05
CA VAL A 160 6.68 9.86 -12.14
C VAL A 160 7.58 10.98 -12.67
N GLU A 161 8.88 10.94 -12.39
CA GLU A 161 9.85 11.94 -12.87
C GLU A 161 10.72 11.43 -14.02
N GLY A 162 11.08 10.14 -14.01
CA GLY A 162 12.17 9.58 -14.83
C GLY A 162 11.79 9.04 -16.21
N LEU A 163 10.50 8.85 -16.52
CA LEU A 163 10.07 8.27 -17.80
C LEU A 163 9.27 9.29 -18.61
N HIS A 164 10.01 10.17 -19.30
CA HIS A 164 9.50 11.04 -20.37
C HIS A 164 8.81 10.29 -21.54
N LEU A 165 8.83 8.95 -21.54
CA LEU A 165 8.24 8.09 -22.57
C LEU A 165 6.72 8.29 -22.75
N TRP A 166 6.02 8.88 -21.78
CA TRP A 166 4.57 9.11 -21.86
C TRP A 166 4.17 10.51 -22.36
N LYS A 167 5.13 11.41 -22.65
CA LYS A 167 4.82 12.71 -23.28
C LYS A 167 4.61 12.61 -24.82
N LEU A 168 4.62 11.41 -25.41
CA LEU A 168 4.45 11.22 -26.85
C LEU A 168 3.00 11.15 -27.36
N LYS A 169 1.98 11.40 -26.52
CA LYS A 169 0.62 11.62 -27.01
C LYS A 169 -0.09 12.70 -26.20
N LYS A 170 0.06 13.95 -26.65
CA LYS A 170 -1.02 14.94 -26.61
C LYS A 170 -1.36 15.27 -28.06
#